data_AF-A0A3P9HP79-F1
#
_entry.id   AF-A0A3P9HP79-F1
#
_cell.length_a   1.000
_cell.length_b   1.000
_cell.length_c   1.000
_cell.angle_alpha   90.00
_cell.angle_beta   90.00
_cell.angle_gamma   90.00
#
_symmetry.space_group_name_H-M   'P 1'
#
loop_
_entity.id
_entity.type
_entity.pdbx_description
1 polymer ?
#
loop_
_entity_poly.entity_id
_entity_poly.type
_entity_poly.pdbx_seq_one_letter_code
_entity_poly.pdbx_strand_id
1 'polypeptide(L)'
;METPAVSFSAAVRAAAMHTSPVYSSRWRGAEERMLVPGKKEDREEDSEDEEREEDGEVCRKEAMKVLCNIIYNSPRAQERASTLRLLQGLWETLKQGIWSSVPPSGQFYKLRLLFILTALRPELRLQLQQERGVPVLTKALEQCLAVQWEGGSEVVIDNQAPPISKKSSQDIIEILKTLFNIAHRFHKQEPDEEEAALCRHLAAVLRRCLLLSCDGEDTLEELQGHTVNILSALPLTCLDVMVAVPVEGAAHKCEGVNMDCVHALLLFMDRRLNRSQKLKEKLTPVLNLLTESSRVHRETRHYLRQKILPPLREVGVRPEQDGSLRGRLVRLMTHVDTDVKDCAAELLFVLCKENVGRFVKYTGYGNAAGLLAARGLLNGRRNSGDSQFASRYSSDSDSDTEEYREARAKINLVTGCVEAEQPDPMEGMTEEEKEEEARRLISMINRMSRDQIIQPMGVTAEGRLAPLYGRMRGCTEEEEEEEEEEEEEEEEEEEEILDLNAIMRKDKQSN
;
A
#
# COMPACT_ATOMS: atom_id res chain seq x y z
N MET A 1 -8.11 -8.25 -21.51
CA MET A 1 -7.26 -7.06 -21.32
C MET A 1 -6.58 -7.22 -19.98
N GLU A 2 -5.32 -7.60 -20.04
CA GLU A 2 -4.51 -8.09 -18.92
C GLU A 2 -3.97 -6.91 -18.11
N THR A 3 -4.24 -6.91 -16.81
CA THR A 3 -3.61 -6.03 -15.82
C THR A 3 -2.11 -6.32 -15.74
N PRO A 4 -1.21 -5.33 -15.75
CA PRO A 4 0.22 -5.62 -15.62
C PRO A 4 0.51 -5.98 -14.16
N ALA A 5 0.87 -7.24 -13.92
CA ALA A 5 1.45 -7.69 -12.66
C ALA A 5 2.73 -6.87 -12.41
N VAL A 6 2.76 -6.11 -11.30
CA VAL A 6 3.97 -5.43 -10.84
C VAL A 6 5.05 -6.49 -10.61
N SER A 7 6.00 -6.56 -11.55
CA SER A 7 7.10 -7.51 -11.52
C SER A 7 7.88 -7.37 -10.20
N PHE A 8 7.97 -8.46 -9.44
CA PHE A 8 8.85 -8.60 -8.28
C PHE A 8 10.29 -8.11 -8.55
N SER A 9 10.74 -8.13 -9.81
CA SER A 9 12.07 -7.61 -10.19
C SER A 9 12.20 -6.07 -10.13
N ALA A 10 11.10 -5.32 -10.09
CA ALA A 10 11.12 -3.87 -9.93
C ALA A 10 11.36 -3.48 -8.46
N ALA A 11 10.68 -4.14 -7.52
CA ALA A 11 10.88 -3.94 -6.08
C ALA A 11 12.30 -4.35 -5.62
N VAL A 12 12.84 -5.44 -6.18
CA VAL A 12 14.23 -5.88 -5.94
C VAL A 12 15.25 -4.88 -6.48
N ARG A 13 14.97 -4.22 -7.62
CA ARG A 13 15.86 -3.19 -8.19
C ARG A 13 15.89 -1.91 -7.36
N ALA A 14 14.76 -1.48 -6.80
CA ALA A 14 14.68 -0.24 -6.04
C ALA A 14 15.31 -0.31 -4.64
N ALA A 15 15.41 -1.52 -4.06
CA ALA A 15 16.12 -1.78 -2.81
C ALA A 15 17.66 -1.75 -2.95
N ALA A 16 18.19 -1.83 -4.18
CA ALA A 16 19.62 -1.99 -4.43
C ALA A 16 20.37 -0.70 -4.84
N MET A 17 19.68 0.45 -4.90
CA MET A 17 20.25 1.72 -5.40
C MET A 17 20.84 2.65 -4.33
N HIS A 18 21.06 2.20 -3.08
CA HIS A 18 21.62 3.05 -2.02
C HIS A 18 22.98 2.53 -1.52
N THR A 19 24.05 2.72 -2.28
CA THR A 19 25.44 2.71 -1.77
C THR A 19 26.34 3.62 -2.60
N SER A 20 26.83 4.71 -2.01
CA SER A 20 27.85 5.62 -2.59
C SER A 20 29.28 5.08 -2.41
N PRO A 21 30.26 5.47 -3.26
CA PRO A 21 31.60 4.87 -3.29
C PRO A 21 32.67 5.75 -2.63
N VAL A 22 33.69 5.15 -2.00
CA VAL A 22 34.91 5.86 -1.58
C VAL A 22 36.18 5.07 -1.90
N TYR A 23 36.92 5.64 -2.86
CA TYR A 23 38.37 5.74 -3.07
C TYR A 23 39.33 4.54 -3.02
N SER A 24 39.99 4.40 -4.17
CA SER A 24 41.25 3.70 -4.45
C SER A 24 42.46 4.48 -3.90
N SER A 25 43.46 3.77 -3.37
CA SER A 25 44.85 4.23 -3.41
C SER A 25 45.83 3.08 -3.64
N ARG A 26 46.83 3.38 -4.45
CA ARG A 26 47.81 2.52 -5.10
C ARG A 26 49.15 2.74 -4.41
N TRP A 27 49.86 1.67 -4.03
CA TRP A 27 51.29 1.74 -3.72
C TRP A 27 52.07 0.61 -4.38
N ARG A 28 53.28 0.92 -4.83
CA ARG A 28 54.12 0.17 -5.77
C ARG A 28 55.56 0.15 -5.20
N GLY A 29 56.21 -1.02 -5.23
CA GLY A 29 57.66 -1.26 -5.07
C GLY A 29 58.17 -1.34 -3.62
N ALA A 30 59.24 -2.05 -3.26
CA ALA A 30 60.16 -2.97 -3.94
C ALA A 30 61.09 -3.61 -2.86
N GLU A 31 61.81 -4.66 -3.26
CA GLU A 31 63.08 -5.19 -2.73
C GLU A 31 63.13 -6.28 -1.64
N GLU A 32 63.77 -7.39 -2.07
CA GLU A 32 64.23 -8.56 -1.35
C GLU A 32 65.36 -8.23 -0.34
N ARG A 33 65.32 -8.84 0.84
CA ARG A 33 66.52 -9.24 1.59
C ARG A 33 66.31 -10.60 2.26
N MET A 34 67.14 -11.57 1.89
CA MET A 34 67.31 -12.86 2.57
C MET A 34 67.97 -12.68 3.94
N LEU A 35 67.42 -13.32 4.99
CA LEU A 35 68.13 -13.63 6.23
C LEU A 35 67.80 -15.07 6.71
N VAL A 36 68.78 -15.65 7.39
CA VAL A 36 69.07 -17.08 7.66
C VAL A 36 68.20 -17.66 8.80
N PRO A 37 67.96 -18.99 8.86
CA PRO A 37 67.00 -19.60 9.80
C PRO A 37 67.53 -19.61 11.25
N GLY A 38 66.83 -18.90 12.15
CA GLY A 38 66.94 -19.01 13.60
C GLY A 38 65.94 -20.04 14.16
N LYS A 39 66.30 -20.66 15.28
CA LYS A 39 65.54 -21.73 15.95
C LYS A 39 64.13 -21.26 16.36
N LYS A 40 63.11 -21.99 15.90
CA LYS A 40 61.70 -21.90 16.34
C LYS A 40 61.60 -22.10 17.85
N GLU A 41 61.06 -21.10 18.53
CA GLU A 41 60.50 -21.22 19.88
C GLU A 41 58.99 -21.45 19.73
N ASP A 42 58.44 -22.49 20.37
CA ASP A 42 57.03 -22.94 20.29
C ASP A 42 55.99 -21.86 20.69
N ARG A 43 56.42 -20.67 21.10
CA ARG A 43 55.57 -19.52 21.45
C ARG A 43 55.30 -18.59 20.28
N GLU A 44 56.16 -18.61 19.25
CA GLU A 44 55.95 -17.89 17.99
C GLU A 44 55.03 -18.68 17.04
N GLU A 45 54.99 -20.01 17.15
CA GLU A 45 54.10 -20.86 16.33
C GLU A 45 52.62 -20.62 16.65
N ASP A 46 52.24 -20.52 17.94
CA ASP A 46 50.87 -20.20 18.33
C ASP A 46 50.45 -18.79 17.82
N SER A 47 51.34 -17.80 17.87
CA SER A 47 51.05 -16.45 17.33
C SER A 47 51.04 -16.40 15.80
N GLU A 48 51.91 -17.16 15.13
CA GLU A 48 51.93 -17.25 13.66
C GLU A 48 50.71 -18.00 13.14
N ASP A 49 50.24 -19.03 13.85
CA ASP A 49 49.06 -19.80 13.47
C ASP A 49 47.76 -19.02 13.77
N GLU A 50 47.70 -18.26 14.87
CA GLU A 50 46.64 -17.27 15.12
C GLU A 50 46.60 -16.17 14.03
N GLU A 51 47.75 -15.61 13.64
CA GLU A 51 47.84 -14.63 12.55
C GLU A 51 47.45 -15.22 11.18
N ARG A 52 47.82 -16.48 10.89
CA ARG A 52 47.41 -17.18 9.66
C ARG A 52 45.92 -17.50 9.63
N GLU A 53 45.32 -17.84 10.77
CA GLU A 53 43.88 -18.04 10.88
C GLU A 53 43.11 -16.72 10.69
N GLU A 54 43.60 -15.62 11.26
CA GLU A 54 43.06 -14.27 11.05
C GLU A 54 43.15 -13.85 9.57
N ASP A 55 44.30 -14.06 8.92
CA ASP A 55 44.49 -13.79 7.48
C ASP A 55 43.54 -14.64 6.61
N GLY A 56 43.37 -15.92 6.96
CA GLY A 56 42.41 -16.81 6.31
C GLY A 56 40.96 -16.34 6.44
N GLU A 57 40.59 -15.77 7.59
CA GLU A 57 39.26 -15.18 7.81
C GLU A 57 39.02 -13.91 7.00
N VAL A 58 40.02 -13.04 6.93
CA VAL A 58 39.97 -11.83 6.11
C VAL A 58 39.84 -12.20 4.64
N CYS A 59 40.63 -13.17 4.14
CA CYS A 59 40.52 -13.67 2.77
C CYS A 59 39.13 -14.25 2.46
N ARG A 60 38.56 -15.06 3.37
CA ARG A 60 37.21 -15.62 3.21
C ARG A 60 36.15 -14.51 3.11
N LYS A 61 36.27 -13.48 3.94
CA LYS A 61 35.36 -12.33 3.94
C LYS A 61 35.45 -11.56 2.62
N GLU A 62 36.66 -11.23 2.15
CA GLU A 62 36.82 -10.50 0.87
C GLU A 62 36.35 -11.33 -0.33
N ALA A 63 36.62 -12.64 -0.34
CA ALA A 63 36.11 -13.54 -1.38
C ALA A 63 34.57 -13.50 -1.45
N MET A 64 33.89 -13.47 -0.30
CA MET A 64 32.43 -13.38 -0.25
C MET A 64 31.92 -12.04 -0.81
N LYS A 65 32.62 -10.92 -0.55
CA LYS A 65 32.27 -9.63 -1.16
C LYS A 65 32.41 -9.65 -2.67
N VAL A 66 33.50 -10.23 -3.18
CA VAL A 66 33.75 -10.38 -4.61
C VAL A 66 32.65 -11.22 -5.25
N LEU A 67 32.26 -12.34 -4.63
CA LEU A 67 31.16 -13.17 -5.12
C LEU A 67 29.83 -12.42 -5.15
N CYS A 68 29.49 -11.67 -4.09
CA CYS A 68 28.29 -10.84 -4.05
C CYS A 68 28.26 -9.87 -5.24
N ASN A 69 29.36 -9.16 -5.47
CA ASN A 69 29.47 -8.16 -6.54
C ASN A 69 29.40 -8.79 -7.95
N ILE A 70 30.08 -9.91 -8.15
CA ILE A 70 30.10 -10.61 -9.45
C ILE A 70 28.72 -11.17 -9.78
N ILE A 71 28.08 -11.86 -8.83
CA ILE A 71 26.77 -12.48 -9.06
C ILE A 71 25.69 -11.42 -9.22
N TYR A 72 25.76 -10.33 -8.46
CA TYR A 72 24.80 -9.23 -8.59
C TYR A 72 24.83 -8.60 -9.99
N ASN A 73 26.03 -8.37 -10.56
CA ASN A 73 26.17 -7.64 -11.82
C ASN A 73 26.21 -8.52 -13.08
N SER A 74 26.45 -9.83 -12.97
CA SER A 74 26.66 -10.71 -14.13
C SER A 74 25.62 -11.83 -14.20
N PRO A 75 24.71 -11.82 -15.20
CA PRO A 75 23.76 -12.92 -15.43
C PRO A 75 24.45 -14.27 -15.65
N ARG A 76 25.58 -14.28 -16.36
CA ARG A 76 26.40 -15.49 -16.56
C ARG A 76 26.92 -16.05 -15.23
N ALA A 77 27.29 -15.19 -14.29
CA ALA A 77 27.71 -15.63 -12.96
C ALA A 77 26.54 -16.19 -12.14
N GLN A 78 25.33 -15.65 -12.31
CA GLN A 78 24.12 -16.18 -11.66
C GLN A 78 23.79 -17.60 -12.15
N GLU A 79 23.87 -17.84 -13.45
CA GLU A 79 23.71 -19.19 -14.03
C GLU A 79 24.80 -20.14 -13.50
N ARG A 80 26.06 -19.70 -13.52
CA ARG A 80 27.18 -20.50 -13.00
C ARG A 80 27.03 -20.83 -11.52
N ALA A 81 26.56 -19.88 -10.70
CA ALA A 81 26.29 -20.11 -9.29
C ALA A 81 25.29 -21.25 -9.06
N SER A 82 24.26 -21.35 -9.91
CA SER A 82 23.31 -22.46 -9.89
C SER A 82 23.97 -23.78 -10.29
N THR A 83 24.77 -23.80 -11.36
CA THR A 83 25.45 -25.04 -11.80
C THR A 83 26.46 -25.55 -10.78
N LEU A 84 27.10 -24.66 -10.04
CA LEU A 84 28.09 -24.97 -9.00
C LEU A 84 27.45 -25.31 -7.65
N ARG A 85 26.12 -25.32 -7.55
CA ARG A 85 25.37 -25.56 -6.30
C ARG A 85 25.83 -24.68 -5.14
N LEU A 86 26.21 -23.43 -5.42
CA LEU A 86 26.72 -22.51 -4.39
C LEU A 86 25.72 -22.28 -3.25
N LEU A 87 24.42 -22.32 -3.55
CA LEU A 87 23.36 -22.21 -2.54
C LEU A 87 23.47 -23.32 -1.49
N GLN A 88 23.69 -24.56 -1.90
CA GLN A 88 23.69 -25.71 -0.99
C GLN A 88 24.86 -25.62 0.01
N GLY A 89 26.08 -25.37 -0.50
CA GLY A 89 27.25 -25.21 0.37
C GLY A 89 27.15 -24.00 1.30
N LEU A 90 26.61 -22.88 0.79
CA LEU A 90 26.34 -21.69 1.60
C LEU A 90 25.32 -21.97 2.71
N TRP A 91 24.26 -22.70 2.37
CA TRP A 91 23.17 -23.03 3.28
C TRP A 91 23.60 -24.00 4.38
N GLU A 92 24.37 -25.04 4.07
CA GLU A 92 24.96 -25.95 5.05
C GLU A 92 25.89 -25.20 6.03
N THR A 93 26.71 -24.31 5.50
CA THR A 93 27.60 -23.45 6.31
C THR A 93 26.80 -22.51 7.22
N LEU A 94 25.71 -21.93 6.71
CA LEU A 94 24.84 -21.06 7.50
C LEU A 94 24.11 -21.84 8.59
N LYS A 95 23.60 -23.04 8.31
CA LYS A 95 23.02 -23.90 9.34
C LYS A 95 24.01 -24.12 10.48
N GLN A 96 25.24 -24.53 10.18
CA GLN A 96 26.26 -24.74 11.21
C GLN A 96 26.58 -23.46 11.98
N GLY A 97 26.66 -22.31 11.30
CA GLY A 97 26.96 -21.01 11.91
C GLY A 97 25.83 -20.45 12.78
N ILE A 98 24.56 -20.70 12.44
CA ILE A 98 23.38 -20.31 13.22
C ILE A 98 23.42 -21.01 14.60
N TRP A 99 23.95 -22.23 14.70
CA TRP A 99 24.05 -22.95 15.97
C TRP A 99 25.33 -22.67 16.77
N SER A 100 26.21 -21.79 16.30
CA SER A 100 27.45 -21.41 17.00
C SER A 100 27.21 -20.24 17.95
N SER A 101 27.80 -20.28 19.15
CA SER A 101 27.69 -19.21 20.16
C SER A 101 28.47 -17.94 19.79
N VAL A 102 29.39 -18.03 18.82
CA VAL A 102 30.16 -16.90 18.30
C VAL A 102 29.76 -16.68 16.83
N PRO A 103 29.28 -15.47 16.46
CA PRO A 103 28.90 -15.19 15.08
C PRO A 103 30.15 -15.25 14.19
N PRO A 104 30.21 -16.18 13.21
CA PRO A 104 31.41 -16.38 12.41
C PRO A 104 31.75 -15.12 11.60
N SER A 105 33.05 -14.86 11.41
CA SER A 105 33.50 -13.74 10.57
C SER A 105 32.88 -13.82 9.17
N GLY A 106 32.39 -12.68 8.67
CA GLY A 106 31.74 -12.59 7.37
C GLY A 106 30.30 -13.12 7.29
N GLN A 107 29.62 -13.40 8.42
CA GLN A 107 28.21 -13.82 8.44
C GLN A 107 27.28 -12.94 7.61
N PHE A 108 27.39 -11.60 7.73
CA PHE A 108 26.66 -10.64 6.91
C PHE A 108 26.77 -10.92 5.41
N TYR A 109 27.98 -11.19 4.91
CA TYR A 109 28.18 -11.42 3.48
C TYR A 109 27.66 -12.79 3.03
N LYS A 110 27.64 -13.79 3.93
CA LYS A 110 26.97 -15.08 3.67
C LYS A 110 25.45 -14.88 3.52
N LEU A 111 24.83 -14.13 4.43
CA LEU A 111 23.41 -13.77 4.36
C LEU A 111 23.11 -12.91 3.12
N ARG A 112 23.99 -11.96 2.81
CA ARG A 112 23.87 -11.12 1.61
C ARG A 112 23.92 -11.95 0.33
N LEU A 113 24.85 -12.90 0.24
CA LEU A 113 24.94 -13.80 -0.90
C LEU A 113 23.69 -14.66 -1.02
N LEU A 114 23.17 -15.18 0.10
CA LEU A 114 21.93 -15.95 0.14
C LEU A 114 20.74 -15.12 -0.39
N PHE A 115 20.62 -13.86 0.05
CA PHE A 115 19.63 -12.92 -0.45
C PHE A 115 19.77 -12.71 -1.96
N ILE A 116 20.98 -12.40 -2.46
CA ILE A 116 21.24 -12.12 -3.88
C ILE A 116 20.86 -13.33 -4.74
N LEU A 117 21.27 -14.54 -4.34
CA LEU A 117 20.96 -15.77 -5.07
C LEU A 117 19.45 -16.02 -5.15
N THR A 118 18.72 -15.87 -4.03
CA THR A 118 17.27 -16.09 -3.97
C THR A 118 16.44 -14.96 -4.62
N ALA A 119 16.99 -13.75 -4.70
CA ALA A 119 16.38 -12.62 -5.36
C ALA A 119 16.45 -12.76 -6.88
N LEU A 120 17.62 -13.14 -7.41
CA LEU A 120 17.91 -13.15 -8.85
C LEU A 120 17.50 -14.44 -9.56
N ARG A 121 17.45 -15.58 -8.85
CA ARG A 121 17.16 -16.89 -9.44
C ARG A 121 15.94 -17.56 -8.80
N PRO A 122 14.81 -17.67 -9.52
CA PRO A 122 13.61 -18.34 -9.01
C PRO A 122 13.83 -19.82 -8.65
N GLU A 123 14.72 -20.52 -9.35
CA GLU A 123 14.99 -21.93 -9.07
C GLU A 123 15.67 -22.11 -7.71
N LEU A 124 16.61 -21.21 -7.37
CA LEU A 124 17.32 -21.21 -6.08
C LEU A 124 16.38 -20.83 -4.92
N ARG A 125 15.41 -19.96 -5.17
CA ARG A 125 14.34 -19.65 -4.20
C ARG A 125 13.49 -20.88 -3.88
N LEU A 126 13.07 -21.63 -4.90
CA LEU A 126 12.30 -22.86 -4.72
C LEU A 126 13.13 -23.93 -4.00
N GLN A 127 14.41 -24.06 -4.34
CA GLN A 127 15.32 -24.98 -3.66
C GLN A 127 15.43 -24.65 -2.16
N LEU A 128 15.70 -23.39 -1.79
CA LEU A 128 15.79 -23.00 -0.38
C LEU A 128 14.48 -23.26 0.39
N GLN A 129 13.36 -23.09 -0.29
CA GLN A 129 12.05 -23.40 0.27
C GLN A 129 11.86 -24.89 0.54
N GLN A 130 12.26 -25.77 -0.40
CA GLN A 130 12.23 -27.22 -0.24
C GLN A 130 13.14 -27.68 0.91
N GLU A 131 14.27 -27.00 1.11
CA GLU A 131 15.22 -27.29 2.19
C GLU A 131 14.80 -26.74 3.57
N ARG A 132 13.51 -26.44 3.75
CA ARG A 132 12.92 -25.85 4.96
C ARG A 132 13.60 -24.53 5.38
N GLY A 133 13.80 -23.63 4.41
CA GLY A 133 14.43 -22.32 4.62
C GLY A 133 13.74 -21.43 5.66
N VAL A 134 12.40 -21.38 5.64
CA VAL A 134 11.61 -20.53 6.54
C VAL A 134 11.86 -20.82 8.03
N PRO A 135 11.70 -22.06 8.54
CA PRO A 135 11.92 -22.33 9.96
C PRO A 135 13.37 -22.10 10.40
N VAL A 136 14.35 -22.43 9.55
CA VAL A 136 15.78 -22.23 9.88
C VAL A 136 16.14 -20.74 9.96
N LEU A 137 15.67 -19.93 9.01
CA LEU A 137 15.88 -18.48 9.03
C LEU A 137 15.10 -17.81 10.16
N THR A 138 13.90 -18.32 10.49
CA THR A 138 13.14 -17.86 11.67
C THR A 138 13.93 -18.13 12.95
N LYS A 139 14.53 -19.32 13.08
CA LYS A 139 15.38 -19.65 14.21
C LYS A 139 16.64 -18.77 14.29
N ALA A 140 17.23 -18.44 13.15
CA ALA A 140 18.34 -17.51 13.08
C ALA A 140 17.94 -16.10 13.55
N LEU A 141 16.74 -15.62 13.17
CA LEU A 141 16.20 -14.36 13.68
C LEU A 141 16.04 -14.40 15.20
N GLU A 142 15.48 -15.47 15.76
CA GLU A 142 15.31 -15.60 17.22
C GLU A 142 16.62 -15.45 17.98
N GLN A 143 17.70 -16.04 17.46
CA GLN A 143 19.01 -15.96 18.08
C GLN A 143 19.61 -14.56 17.96
N CYS A 144 19.50 -13.91 16.80
CA CYS A 144 19.91 -12.52 16.62
C CYS A 144 19.15 -11.56 17.55
N LEU A 145 17.92 -11.91 17.92
CA LEU A 145 17.01 -11.14 18.75
C LEU A 145 17.03 -11.54 20.24
N ALA A 146 17.77 -12.60 20.60
CA ALA A 146 17.78 -13.22 21.93
C ALA A 146 16.36 -13.46 22.49
N VAL A 147 15.46 -13.99 21.64
CA VAL A 147 14.04 -14.21 21.98
C VAL A 147 13.89 -15.26 23.09
N GLN A 148 13.16 -14.91 24.14
CA GLN A 148 12.71 -15.83 25.17
C GLN A 148 11.21 -16.07 25.02
N TRP A 149 10.78 -17.33 25.12
CA TRP A 149 9.39 -17.73 24.96
C TRP A 149 8.75 -18.03 26.32
N GLU A 150 7.59 -17.43 26.61
CA GLU A 150 6.75 -17.76 27.77
C GLU A 150 5.46 -18.43 27.29
N GLY A 151 5.55 -19.71 26.90
CA GLY A 151 4.42 -20.50 26.42
C GLY A 151 4.08 -20.27 24.95
N GLY A 152 4.04 -21.36 24.17
CA GLY A 152 3.52 -21.44 22.80
C GLY A 152 3.98 -20.36 21.80
N SER A 153 3.32 -19.20 21.82
CA SER A 153 3.48 -18.10 20.88
C SER A 153 3.79 -16.74 21.54
N GLU A 154 3.99 -16.69 22.86
CA GLU A 154 4.31 -15.45 23.56
C GLU A 154 5.82 -15.25 23.68
N VAL A 155 6.28 -14.15 23.10
CA VAL A 155 7.67 -13.67 23.22
C VAL A 155 7.75 -12.70 24.39
N VAL A 156 8.65 -12.97 25.35
CA VAL A 156 8.97 -12.05 26.45
C VAL A 156 9.63 -10.81 25.87
N ILE A 157 8.99 -9.66 26.05
CA ILE A 157 9.52 -8.36 25.65
C ILE A 157 10.18 -7.75 26.88
N ASP A 158 11.50 -7.88 26.98
CA ASP A 158 12.27 -7.06 27.91
C ASP A 158 12.40 -5.65 27.32
N ASN A 159 11.70 -4.69 27.94
CA ASN A 159 11.71 -3.27 27.60
C ASN A 159 12.96 -2.54 28.15
N GLN A 160 13.78 -3.19 28.98
CA GLN A 160 15.04 -2.66 29.50
C GLN A 160 16.28 -3.24 28.81
N ALA A 161 16.10 -4.13 27.85
CA ALA A 161 17.21 -4.66 27.06
C ALA A 161 17.92 -3.54 26.28
N PRO A 162 19.26 -3.58 26.17
CA PRO A 162 20.00 -2.59 25.39
C PRO A 162 19.56 -2.60 23.92
N PRO A 163 19.65 -1.46 23.22
CA PRO A 163 19.33 -1.39 21.81
C PRO A 163 20.20 -2.36 21.01
N ILE A 164 19.63 -2.92 19.94
CA ILE A 164 20.37 -3.84 19.08
C ILE A 164 21.46 -3.07 18.34
N SER A 165 22.67 -3.63 18.35
CA SER A 165 23.82 -3.08 17.64
C SER A 165 23.54 -2.94 16.13
N LYS A 166 24.22 -1.99 15.48
CA LYS A 166 24.14 -1.82 14.02
C LYS A 166 24.51 -3.08 13.23
N LYS A 167 25.52 -3.83 13.69
CA LYS A 167 25.97 -5.07 13.03
C LYS A 167 24.88 -6.15 13.08
N SER A 168 24.31 -6.38 14.26
CA SER A 168 23.20 -7.33 14.45
C SER A 168 21.97 -6.92 13.63
N SER A 169 21.68 -5.61 13.55
CA SER A 169 20.56 -5.08 12.76
C SER A 169 20.72 -5.38 11.27
N GLN A 170 21.94 -5.29 10.74
CA GLN A 170 22.24 -5.63 9.34
C GLN A 170 22.04 -7.12 9.05
N ASP A 171 22.47 -8.00 9.95
CA ASP A 171 22.26 -9.45 9.79
C ASP A 171 20.76 -9.79 9.82
N ILE A 172 20.01 -9.20 10.75
CA ILE A 172 18.54 -9.32 10.82
C ILE A 172 17.90 -8.87 9.50
N ILE A 173 18.30 -7.70 8.99
CA ILE A 173 17.77 -7.16 7.73
C ILE A 173 18.03 -8.11 6.55
N GLU A 174 19.22 -8.70 6.42
CA GLU A 174 19.51 -9.64 5.33
C GLU A 174 18.74 -10.97 5.47
N ILE A 175 18.49 -11.43 6.71
CA ILE A 175 17.60 -12.58 6.95
C ILE A 175 16.17 -12.23 6.55
N LEU A 176 15.65 -11.06 6.95
CA LEU A 176 14.31 -10.59 6.59
C LEU A 176 14.14 -10.47 5.06
N LYS A 177 15.14 -9.91 4.36
CA LYS A 177 15.16 -9.84 2.89
C LYS A 177 15.08 -11.23 2.25
N THR A 178 15.83 -12.19 2.76
CA THR A 178 15.80 -13.58 2.27
C THR A 178 14.47 -14.26 2.57
N LEU A 179 13.92 -14.07 3.77
CA LEU A 179 12.60 -14.57 4.16
C LEU A 179 11.51 -14.02 3.25
N PHE A 180 11.52 -12.72 2.95
CA PHE A 180 10.58 -12.12 2.01
C PHE A 180 10.63 -12.76 0.62
N ASN A 181 11.83 -13.09 0.12
CA ASN A 181 11.98 -13.77 -1.16
C ASN A 181 11.30 -15.15 -1.16
N ILE A 182 11.41 -15.92 -0.08
CA ILE A 182 10.84 -17.29 0.00
C ILE A 182 9.40 -17.32 0.54
N ALA A 183 8.94 -16.26 1.21
CA ALA A 183 7.60 -16.16 1.80
C ALA A 183 6.48 -16.02 0.75
N HIS A 184 6.80 -15.76 -0.52
CA HIS A 184 5.81 -15.60 -1.58
C HIS A 184 4.87 -16.81 -1.78
N ARG A 185 5.25 -18.02 -1.33
CA ARG A 185 4.37 -19.20 -1.39
C ARG A 185 3.09 -19.02 -0.56
N PHE A 186 3.18 -18.32 0.57
CA PHE A 186 2.05 -18.14 1.50
C PHE A 186 0.91 -17.29 0.92
N HIS A 187 1.14 -16.57 -0.18
CA HIS A 187 0.10 -15.79 -0.86
C HIS A 187 -0.82 -16.61 -1.77
N LYS A 188 -0.41 -17.82 -2.19
CA LYS A 188 -1.06 -18.53 -3.31
C LYS A 188 -1.97 -19.68 -2.89
N GLN A 189 -1.87 -20.15 -1.65
CA GLN A 189 -2.63 -21.31 -1.14
C GLN A 189 -3.01 -21.07 0.31
N GLU A 190 -4.19 -21.56 0.72
CA GLU A 190 -4.51 -21.65 2.15
C GLU A 190 -3.46 -22.55 2.81
N PRO A 191 -2.77 -22.08 3.86
CA PRO A 191 -1.74 -22.84 4.51
C PRO A 191 -2.36 -24.10 5.16
N ASP A 192 -1.65 -25.22 5.08
CA ASP A 192 -1.97 -26.38 5.91
C ASP A 192 -1.71 -26.07 7.41
N GLU A 193 -2.05 -26.99 8.31
CA GLU A 193 -1.89 -26.76 9.76
C GLU A 193 -0.41 -26.53 10.16
N GLU A 194 0.52 -27.24 9.53
CA GLU A 194 1.96 -27.10 9.80
C GLU A 194 2.49 -25.75 9.29
N GLU A 195 2.10 -25.34 8.09
CA GLU A 195 2.44 -24.05 7.49
C GLU A 195 1.82 -22.89 8.28
N ALA A 196 0.58 -23.03 8.74
CA ALA A 196 -0.07 -22.04 9.58
C ALA A 196 0.65 -21.89 10.93
N ALA A 197 1.09 -23.01 11.54
CA ALA A 197 1.90 -22.97 12.76
C ALA A 197 3.25 -22.28 12.54
N LEU A 198 3.93 -22.55 11.43
CA LEU A 198 5.17 -21.89 11.04
C LEU A 198 4.97 -20.39 10.79
N CYS A 199 3.89 -20.00 10.11
CA CYS A 199 3.54 -18.60 9.87
C CYS A 199 3.25 -17.85 11.17
N ARG A 200 2.49 -18.45 12.10
CA ARG A 200 2.23 -17.87 13.43
C ARG A 200 3.50 -17.68 14.24
N HIS A 201 4.38 -18.69 14.22
CA HIS A 201 5.67 -18.61 14.87
C HIS A 201 6.54 -17.48 14.30
N LEU A 202 6.63 -17.40 12.97
CA LEU A 202 7.33 -16.29 12.29
C LEU A 202 6.68 -14.94 12.63
N ALA A 203 5.35 -14.83 12.63
CA ALA A 203 4.64 -13.60 12.99
C ALA A 203 4.95 -13.13 14.41
N ALA A 204 5.08 -14.03 15.39
CA ALA A 204 5.51 -13.71 16.75
C ALA A 204 6.94 -13.14 16.80
N VAL A 205 7.87 -13.71 16.04
CA VAL A 205 9.25 -13.18 15.92
C VAL A 205 9.26 -11.81 15.24
N LEU A 206 8.48 -11.63 14.17
CA LEU A 206 8.33 -10.35 13.48
C LEU A 206 7.67 -9.28 14.36
N ARG A 207 6.77 -9.68 15.26
CA ARG A 207 6.21 -8.79 16.28
C ARG A 207 7.30 -8.23 17.19
N ARG A 208 8.27 -9.05 17.61
CA ARG A 208 9.46 -8.54 18.32
C ARG A 208 10.20 -7.56 17.42
N CYS A 209 10.51 -7.91 16.16
CA CYS A 209 11.17 -6.99 15.20
C CYS A 209 10.53 -5.60 15.11
N LEU A 210 9.19 -5.53 15.09
CA LEU A 210 8.48 -4.25 15.03
C LEU A 210 8.66 -3.38 16.27
N LEU A 211 8.73 -4.01 17.45
CA LEU A 211 8.75 -3.34 18.77
C LEU A 211 10.17 -3.12 19.32
N LEU A 212 11.20 -3.47 18.56
CA LEU A 212 12.59 -3.28 18.99
C LEU A 212 13.01 -1.82 18.98
N SER A 213 14.03 -1.55 19.79
CA SER A 213 14.85 -0.36 19.70
C SER A 213 16.20 -0.70 19.07
N CYS A 214 16.64 0.13 18.11
CA CYS A 214 17.90 -0.05 17.39
C CYS A 214 18.77 1.20 17.51
N ASP A 215 20.08 1.02 17.34
CA ASP A 215 21.06 2.11 17.29
C ASP A 215 20.94 2.91 15.98
N GLY A 216 19.98 3.84 15.95
CA GLY A 216 19.76 4.79 14.86
C GLY A 216 18.37 4.66 14.23
N GLU A 217 17.72 5.80 14.03
CA GLU A 217 16.34 5.88 13.52
C GLU A 217 16.20 5.31 12.10
N ASP A 218 17.19 5.54 11.23
CA ASP A 218 17.13 5.06 9.84
C ASP A 218 17.26 3.53 9.76
N THR A 219 18.10 2.93 10.60
CA THR A 219 18.25 1.46 10.68
C THR A 219 17.00 0.82 11.24
N LEU A 220 16.38 1.45 12.26
CA LEU A 220 15.08 1.02 12.79
C LEU A 220 14.00 1.06 11.71
N GLU A 221 13.92 2.14 10.94
CA GLU A 221 12.92 2.27 9.88
C GLU A 221 13.16 1.29 8.71
N GLU A 222 14.41 0.97 8.37
CA GLU A 222 14.73 -0.08 7.38
C GLU A 222 14.30 -1.46 7.88
N LEU A 223 14.64 -1.80 9.13
CA LEU A 223 14.27 -3.06 9.77
C LEU A 223 12.75 -3.22 9.86
N GLN A 224 12.04 -2.19 10.35
CA GLN A 224 10.58 -2.18 10.40
C GLN A 224 9.99 -2.32 8.99
N GLY A 225 10.57 -1.67 7.98
CA GLY A 225 10.12 -1.81 6.59
C GLY A 225 10.20 -3.23 6.06
N HIS A 226 11.33 -3.92 6.26
CA HIS A 226 11.46 -5.31 5.85
C HIS A 226 10.56 -6.26 6.66
N THR A 227 10.36 -5.95 7.95
CA THR A 227 9.43 -6.69 8.81
C THR A 227 7.99 -6.58 8.29
N VAL A 228 7.53 -5.37 7.98
CA VAL A 228 6.19 -5.13 7.41
C VAL A 228 6.02 -5.82 6.06
N ASN A 229 7.03 -5.82 5.20
CA ASN A 229 6.96 -6.51 3.91
C ASN A 229 6.68 -8.01 4.09
N ILE A 230 7.33 -8.67 5.05
CA ILE A 230 7.06 -10.09 5.33
C ILE A 230 5.67 -10.26 5.95
N LEU A 231 5.28 -9.43 6.92
CA LEU A 231 3.95 -9.50 7.52
C LEU A 231 2.84 -9.37 6.47
N SER A 232 3.00 -8.48 5.50
CA SER A 232 2.06 -8.33 4.39
C SER A 232 2.02 -9.53 3.44
N ALA A 233 3.03 -10.40 3.49
CA ALA A 233 3.11 -11.62 2.71
C ALA A 233 2.57 -12.87 3.43
N LEU A 234 2.29 -12.79 4.73
CA LEU A 234 1.77 -13.89 5.52
C LEU A 234 0.24 -14.01 5.40
N PRO A 235 -0.35 -15.21 5.58
CA PRO A 235 -1.79 -15.37 5.59
C PRO A 235 -2.40 -14.63 6.79
N LEU A 236 -3.49 -13.89 6.56
CA LEU A 236 -4.13 -13.06 7.59
C LEU A 236 -4.59 -13.86 8.81
N THR A 237 -4.94 -15.14 8.62
CA THR A 237 -5.33 -16.08 9.69
C THR A 237 -4.21 -16.38 10.69
N CYS A 238 -2.96 -16.05 10.36
CA CYS A 238 -1.78 -16.27 11.20
C CYS A 238 -1.30 -14.99 11.90
N LEU A 239 -1.93 -13.85 11.64
CA LEU A 239 -1.58 -12.55 12.23
C LEU A 239 -2.33 -12.29 13.55
N ASP A 240 -3.21 -13.22 13.95
CA ASP A 240 -3.87 -13.24 15.26
C ASP A 240 -2.87 -13.11 16.42
N VAL A 241 -1.69 -13.72 16.29
CA VAL A 241 -0.59 -13.67 17.27
C VAL A 241 -0.02 -12.26 17.48
N MET A 242 -0.24 -11.32 16.55
CA MET A 242 0.18 -9.93 16.74
C MET A 242 -0.62 -9.21 17.84
N VAL A 243 -1.80 -9.74 18.15
CA VAL A 243 -2.83 -9.09 18.97
C VAL A 243 -3.19 -9.95 20.19
N ALA A 244 -3.06 -11.28 20.07
CA ALA A 244 -3.28 -12.28 21.12
C ALA A 244 -2.13 -12.31 22.15
N VAL A 245 -2.01 -11.23 22.92
CA VAL A 245 -0.93 -11.00 23.90
C VAL A 245 -1.58 -10.53 25.20
N PRO A 246 -1.05 -10.91 26.37
CA PRO A 246 -1.49 -10.34 27.64
C PRO A 246 -1.56 -8.81 27.57
N VAL A 247 -2.70 -8.31 28.04
CA VAL A 247 -3.00 -6.88 28.08
C VAL A 247 -2.29 -6.21 29.27
N GLU A 248 -1.85 -7.02 30.23
CA GLU A 248 -1.05 -6.60 31.38
C GLU A 248 0.30 -6.06 30.88
N GLY A 249 0.59 -4.79 31.17
CA GLY A 249 1.79 -4.10 30.67
C GLY A 249 1.70 -3.44 29.28
N ALA A 250 0.62 -3.62 28.53
CA ALA A 250 0.47 -2.98 27.21
C ALA A 250 0.31 -1.45 27.32
N ALA A 251 1.01 -0.69 26.47
CA ALA A 251 0.93 0.78 26.45
C ALA A 251 -0.37 1.25 25.79
N HIS A 252 -0.84 0.52 24.78
CA HIS A 252 -2.06 0.79 24.04
C HIS A 252 -3.03 -0.38 24.15
N LYS A 253 -4.28 -0.07 24.51
CA LYS A 253 -5.34 -1.05 24.74
C LYS A 253 -6.63 -0.61 24.06
N CYS A 254 -7.37 -1.54 23.50
CA CYS A 254 -8.71 -1.29 22.96
C CYS A 254 -9.58 -2.51 23.18
N GLU A 255 -10.78 -2.33 23.76
CA GLU A 255 -11.76 -3.42 23.99
C GLU A 255 -11.16 -4.67 24.69
N GLY A 256 -10.19 -4.49 25.60
CA GLY A 256 -9.54 -5.60 26.30
C GLY A 256 -8.49 -6.35 25.48
N VAL A 257 -7.93 -5.71 24.45
CA VAL A 257 -6.94 -6.28 23.55
C VAL A 257 -5.70 -5.38 23.45
N ASN A 258 -4.51 -5.99 23.35
CA ASN A 258 -3.24 -5.28 23.20
C ASN A 258 -3.12 -4.68 21.78
N MET A 259 -2.85 -3.37 21.69
CA MET A 259 -2.76 -2.61 20.43
C MET A 259 -1.35 -2.06 20.16
N ASP A 260 -0.32 -2.49 20.90
CA ASP A 260 1.04 -1.95 20.75
C ASP A 260 1.62 -2.21 19.37
N CYS A 261 1.42 -3.41 18.81
CA CYS A 261 1.86 -3.73 17.45
C CYS A 261 1.13 -2.91 16.38
N VAL A 262 -0.19 -2.76 16.52
CA VAL A 262 -1.01 -1.95 15.60
C VAL A 262 -0.59 -0.48 15.69
N HIS A 263 -0.31 0.01 16.89
CA HIS A 263 0.17 1.37 17.10
C HIS A 263 1.57 1.59 16.50
N ALA A 264 2.49 0.63 16.67
CA ALA A 264 3.81 0.69 16.04
C ALA A 264 3.72 0.72 14.51
N LEU A 265 2.82 -0.07 13.91
CA LEU A 265 2.53 -0.03 12.47
C LEU A 265 1.97 1.33 12.03
N LEU A 266 1.07 1.91 12.83
CA LEU A 266 0.49 3.22 12.57
C LEU A 266 1.58 4.32 12.58
N LEU A 267 2.44 4.33 13.59
CA LEU A 267 3.56 5.26 13.69
C LEU A 267 4.59 5.05 12.58
N PHE A 268 4.82 3.80 12.17
CA PHE A 268 5.67 3.48 11.02
C PHE A 268 5.10 4.04 9.72
N MET A 269 3.80 3.84 9.47
CA MET A 269 3.09 4.42 8.31
C MET A 269 3.18 5.94 8.31
N ASP A 270 2.93 6.58 9.47
CA ASP A 270 2.97 8.04 9.57
C ASP A 270 4.35 8.63 9.28
N ARG A 271 5.42 8.00 9.79
CA ARG A 271 6.80 8.37 9.46
C ARG A 271 7.09 8.25 7.97
N ARG A 272 6.61 7.18 7.32
CA ARG A 272 6.79 6.94 5.88
C ARG A 272 6.01 7.94 5.02
N LEU A 273 4.83 8.36 5.46
CA LEU A 273 4.04 9.41 4.79
C LEU A 273 4.79 10.75 4.74
N ASN A 274 5.57 11.07 5.78
CA ASN A 274 6.31 12.34 5.86
C ASN A 274 7.56 12.39 4.98
N ARG A 275 8.10 11.25 4.52
CA ARG A 275 9.38 11.17 3.79
C ARG A 275 9.27 11.30 2.25
N SER A 276 8.06 11.40 1.68
CA SER A 276 7.70 11.69 0.26
C SER A 276 8.40 10.89 -0.88
N GLN A 277 9.38 10.04 -0.59
CA GLN A 277 10.17 9.31 -1.60
C GLN A 277 9.74 7.85 -1.71
N LYS A 278 9.64 7.34 -2.94
CA LYS A 278 9.28 5.93 -3.25
C LYS A 278 8.02 5.47 -2.50
N LEU A 279 6.98 6.31 -2.49
CA LEU A 279 5.76 6.10 -1.70
C LEU A 279 5.10 4.75 -1.98
N LYS A 280 5.01 4.33 -3.24
CA LYS A 280 4.45 3.03 -3.64
C LYS A 280 5.10 1.85 -2.90
N GLU A 281 6.41 1.68 -3.06
CA GLU A 281 7.11 0.55 -2.45
C GLU A 281 7.12 0.62 -0.92
N LYS A 282 7.11 1.83 -0.35
CA LYS A 282 7.23 2.05 1.08
C LYS A 282 5.92 2.01 1.86
N LEU A 283 4.79 2.41 1.24
CA LEU A 283 3.50 2.55 1.90
C LEU A 283 2.52 1.42 1.57
N THR A 284 2.53 0.89 0.35
CA THR A 284 1.57 -0.15 -0.05
C THR A 284 1.57 -1.37 0.89
N PRO A 285 2.73 -1.91 1.33
CA PRO A 285 2.74 -3.04 2.26
C PRO A 285 2.06 -2.75 3.61
N VAL A 286 2.33 -1.56 4.21
CA VAL A 286 1.74 -1.19 5.50
C VAL A 286 0.25 -0.85 5.37
N LEU A 287 -0.15 -0.15 4.29
CA LEU A 287 -1.55 0.17 4.02
C LEU A 287 -2.38 -1.10 3.84
N ASN A 288 -1.89 -2.06 3.04
CA ASN A 288 -2.57 -3.33 2.82
C ASN A 288 -2.67 -4.14 4.11
N LEU A 289 -1.57 -4.25 4.87
CA LEU A 289 -1.56 -4.97 6.15
C LEU A 289 -2.58 -4.39 7.13
N LEU A 290 -2.62 -3.06 7.31
CA LEU A 290 -3.58 -2.39 8.20
C LEU A 290 -5.03 -2.53 7.70
N THR A 291 -5.23 -2.47 6.38
CA THR A 291 -6.55 -2.64 5.74
C THR A 291 -7.09 -4.02 5.99
N GLU A 292 -6.33 -5.06 5.64
CA GLU A 292 -6.74 -6.45 5.79
C GLU A 292 -6.91 -6.84 7.26
N SER A 293 -6.01 -6.38 8.14
CA SER A 293 -6.15 -6.56 9.59
C SER A 293 -7.45 -5.92 10.11
N SER A 294 -7.84 -4.76 9.57
CA SER A 294 -9.09 -4.07 9.94
C SER A 294 -10.34 -4.77 9.39
N ARG A 295 -10.23 -5.56 8.31
CA ARG A 295 -11.33 -6.39 7.81
C ARG A 295 -11.58 -7.58 8.74
N VAL A 296 -10.51 -8.20 9.22
CA VAL A 296 -10.58 -9.41 10.06
C VAL A 296 -10.86 -9.10 11.53
N HIS A 297 -10.14 -8.14 12.13
CA HIS A 297 -10.18 -7.84 13.56
C HIS A 297 -10.96 -6.55 13.84
N ARG A 298 -12.06 -6.66 14.60
CA ARG A 298 -12.94 -5.53 14.92
C ARG A 298 -12.24 -4.50 15.80
N GLU A 299 -11.47 -4.98 16.77
CA GLU A 299 -10.76 -4.20 17.78
C GLU A 299 -9.68 -3.35 17.11
N THR A 300 -8.91 -3.96 16.19
CA THR A 300 -7.91 -3.28 15.36
C THR A 300 -8.57 -2.17 14.53
N ARG A 301 -9.67 -2.47 13.85
CA ARG A 301 -10.43 -1.47 13.07
C ARG A 301 -10.94 -0.33 13.94
N HIS A 302 -11.46 -0.63 15.12
CA HIS A 302 -11.96 0.38 16.05
C HIS A 302 -10.82 1.28 16.56
N TYR A 303 -9.70 0.69 16.97
CA TYR A 303 -8.50 1.42 17.39
C TYR A 303 -7.96 2.33 16.28
N LEU A 304 -7.80 1.81 15.06
CA LEU A 304 -7.33 2.59 13.92
C LEU A 304 -8.33 3.68 13.52
N ARG A 305 -9.64 3.40 13.57
CA ARG A 305 -10.68 4.42 13.33
C ARG A 305 -10.55 5.57 14.33
N GLN A 306 -10.35 5.28 15.62
CA GLN A 306 -10.18 6.33 16.64
C GLN A 306 -8.93 7.19 16.41
N LYS A 307 -7.84 6.60 15.91
CA LYS A 307 -6.58 7.32 15.68
C LYS A 307 -6.51 8.05 14.34
N ILE A 308 -7.08 7.47 13.28
CA ILE A 308 -7.03 8.02 11.91
C ILE A 308 -8.26 8.89 11.63
N LEU A 309 -9.46 8.46 12.03
CA LEU A 309 -10.74 9.12 11.75
C LEU A 309 -11.48 9.49 13.05
N PRO A 310 -10.89 10.35 13.91
CA PRO A 310 -11.58 10.79 15.11
C PRO A 310 -12.89 11.53 14.75
N PRO A 311 -13.89 11.56 15.65
CA PRO A 311 -15.13 12.30 15.41
C PRO A 311 -14.84 13.76 15.00
N LEU A 312 -15.49 14.21 13.93
CA LEU A 312 -15.22 15.52 13.31
C LEU A 312 -15.67 16.64 14.24
N ARG A 313 -14.76 17.52 14.65
CA ARG A 313 -15.11 18.74 15.39
C ARG A 313 -15.00 19.98 14.52
N GLU A 314 -13.99 20.00 13.67
CA GLU A 314 -13.73 21.09 12.73
C GLU A 314 -14.13 20.69 11.32
N VAL A 315 -15.11 21.40 10.76
CA VAL A 315 -15.68 21.17 9.41
C VAL A 315 -15.42 22.32 8.45
N GLY A 316 -14.69 23.35 8.86
CA GLY A 316 -14.37 24.52 8.02
C GLY A 316 -13.16 24.33 7.10
N VAL A 317 -12.37 23.27 7.30
CA VAL A 317 -11.17 22.98 6.51
C VAL A 317 -11.44 21.78 5.60
N ARG A 318 -10.99 21.86 4.35
CA ARG A 318 -11.12 20.74 3.41
C ARG A 318 -10.36 19.51 3.92
N PRO A 319 -10.91 18.29 3.78
CA PRO A 319 -10.27 17.07 4.27
C PRO A 319 -8.82 16.89 3.80
N GLU A 320 -8.47 17.22 2.56
CA GLU A 320 -7.11 17.10 2.01
C GLU A 320 -6.12 18.20 2.46
N GLN A 321 -6.64 19.29 3.02
CA GLN A 321 -5.85 20.41 3.55
C GLN A 321 -5.53 20.24 5.04
N ASP A 322 -6.18 19.30 5.72
CA ASP A 322 -5.93 18.95 7.10
C ASP A 322 -4.48 18.42 7.30
N GLY A 323 -3.79 18.95 8.30
CA GLY A 323 -2.43 18.54 8.68
C GLY A 323 -2.39 17.25 9.51
N SER A 324 -3.54 16.67 9.86
CA SER A 324 -3.64 15.39 10.56
C SER A 324 -3.29 14.19 9.67
N LEU A 325 -3.18 13.01 10.29
CA LEU A 325 -2.98 11.75 9.56
C LEU A 325 -4.14 11.48 8.58
N ARG A 326 -5.38 11.85 8.94
CA ARG A 326 -6.54 11.79 8.03
C ARG A 326 -6.25 12.59 6.76
N GLY A 327 -5.90 13.86 6.90
CA GLY A 327 -5.72 14.73 5.75
C GLY A 327 -4.58 14.32 4.83
N ARG A 328 -3.48 13.80 5.41
CA ARG A 328 -2.40 13.16 4.63
C ARG A 328 -2.90 11.96 3.82
N LEU A 329 -3.70 11.08 4.41
CA LEU A 329 -4.26 9.92 3.71
C LEU A 329 -5.29 10.33 2.64
N VAL A 330 -6.14 11.33 2.93
CA VAL A 330 -7.11 11.85 1.96
C VAL A 330 -6.39 12.46 0.76
N ARG A 331 -5.30 13.20 0.98
CA ARG A 331 -4.46 13.74 -0.10
C ARG A 331 -3.85 12.63 -0.97
N LEU A 332 -3.58 11.45 -0.41
CA LEU A 332 -3.10 10.32 -1.21
C LEU A 332 -4.17 9.73 -2.13
N MET A 333 -5.47 9.90 -1.83
CA MET A 333 -6.55 9.37 -2.67
C MET A 333 -6.61 10.00 -4.07
N THR A 334 -5.97 11.16 -4.24
CA THR A 334 -5.84 11.87 -5.52
C THR A 334 -4.39 11.86 -6.04
N HIS A 335 -3.54 10.97 -5.51
CA HIS A 335 -2.16 10.79 -5.98
C HIS A 335 -2.11 10.20 -7.40
N VAL A 336 -1.05 10.52 -8.13
CA VAL A 336 -0.86 10.13 -9.54
C VAL A 336 -0.67 8.61 -9.69
N ASP A 337 -0.01 7.99 -8.71
CA ASP A 337 0.18 6.53 -8.65
C ASP A 337 -1.12 5.83 -8.21
N THR A 338 -1.63 4.95 -9.08
CA THR A 338 -2.89 4.23 -8.86
C THR A 338 -2.84 3.27 -7.69
N ASP A 339 -1.70 2.61 -7.45
CA ASP A 339 -1.62 1.65 -6.37
C ASP A 339 -1.65 2.36 -5.01
N VAL A 340 -0.95 3.50 -4.91
CA VAL A 340 -0.95 4.31 -3.67
C VAL A 340 -2.33 4.89 -3.40
N LYS A 341 -2.99 5.47 -4.41
CA LYS A 341 -4.30 6.09 -4.23
C LYS A 341 -5.36 5.06 -3.84
N ASP A 342 -5.32 3.88 -4.47
CA ASP A 342 -6.29 2.82 -4.23
C ASP A 342 -6.09 2.24 -2.82
N CYS A 343 -4.85 1.99 -2.39
CA CYS A 343 -4.54 1.50 -1.04
C CYS A 343 -4.96 2.49 0.06
N ALA A 344 -4.73 3.79 -0.14
CA ALA A 344 -5.12 4.82 0.82
C ALA A 344 -6.65 4.95 0.94
N ALA A 345 -7.34 4.98 -0.20
CA ALA A 345 -8.79 5.03 -0.25
C ALA A 345 -9.42 3.77 0.36
N GLU A 346 -8.81 2.61 0.12
CA GLU A 346 -9.26 1.32 0.64
C GLU A 346 -9.22 1.26 2.16
N LEU A 347 -8.10 1.65 2.76
CA LEU A 347 -7.94 1.70 4.22
C LEU A 347 -9.03 2.57 4.84
N LEU A 348 -9.23 3.78 4.33
CA LEU A 348 -10.23 4.71 4.84
C LEU A 348 -11.66 4.18 4.66
N PHE A 349 -11.95 3.48 3.57
CA PHE A 349 -13.24 2.87 3.32
C PHE A 349 -13.55 1.73 4.31
N VAL A 350 -12.58 0.86 4.58
CA VAL A 350 -12.69 -0.22 5.58
C VAL A 350 -12.89 0.35 7.00
N LEU A 351 -12.16 1.40 7.37
CA LEU A 351 -12.34 2.09 8.66
C LEU A 351 -13.72 2.77 8.79
N CYS A 352 -14.34 3.11 7.66
CA CYS A 352 -15.72 3.58 7.56
C CYS A 352 -16.77 2.46 7.53
N LYS A 353 -16.36 1.20 7.78
CA LYS A 353 -17.21 -0.01 7.69
C LYS A 353 -17.83 -0.17 6.30
N GLU A 354 -17.07 0.19 5.26
CA GLU A 354 -17.51 0.14 3.85
C GLU A 354 -18.81 0.91 3.59
N ASN A 355 -19.09 1.93 4.40
CA ASN A 355 -20.29 2.75 4.28
C ASN A 355 -19.98 4.01 3.49
N VAL A 356 -20.63 4.16 2.34
CA VAL A 356 -20.45 5.31 1.43
C VAL A 356 -20.70 6.65 2.13
N GLY A 357 -21.78 6.77 2.90
CA GLY A 357 -22.12 8.02 3.61
C GLY A 357 -21.06 8.42 4.64
N ARG A 358 -20.60 7.47 5.48
CA ARG A 358 -19.51 7.72 6.43
C ARG A 358 -18.22 8.05 5.72
N PHE A 359 -17.91 7.33 4.63
CA PHE A 359 -16.71 7.56 3.85
C PHE A 359 -16.67 8.99 3.29
N VAL A 360 -17.74 9.41 2.60
CA VAL A 360 -17.90 10.77 2.06
C VAL A 360 -17.83 11.83 3.16
N LYS A 361 -18.44 11.59 4.33
CA LYS A 361 -18.34 12.49 5.49
C LYS A 361 -16.89 12.80 5.89
N TYR A 362 -16.01 11.80 5.88
CA TYR A 362 -14.63 11.97 6.34
C TYR A 362 -13.65 12.44 5.27
N THR A 363 -13.91 12.11 4.00
CA THR A 363 -12.97 12.35 2.88
C THR A 363 -13.43 13.44 1.92
N GLY A 364 -14.70 13.81 1.91
CA GLY A 364 -15.32 14.59 0.82
C GLY A 364 -15.59 13.73 -0.41
N TYR A 365 -16.68 14.02 -1.14
CA TYR A 365 -17.08 13.23 -2.31
C TYR A 365 -16.08 13.37 -3.45
N GLY A 366 -15.48 14.54 -3.65
CA GLY A 366 -14.46 14.76 -4.70
C GLY A 366 -13.28 13.79 -4.58
N ASN A 367 -12.75 13.61 -3.37
CA ASN A 367 -11.67 12.66 -3.12
C ASN A 367 -12.16 11.20 -3.17
N ALA A 368 -13.37 10.93 -2.68
CA ALA A 368 -13.97 9.59 -2.66
C ALA A 368 -14.40 9.05 -4.03
N ALA A 369 -14.71 9.93 -4.98
CA ALA A 369 -15.35 9.60 -6.25
C ALA A 369 -14.56 8.55 -7.03
N GLY A 370 -13.23 8.59 -7.01
CA GLY A 370 -12.38 7.61 -7.69
C GLY A 370 -12.61 6.18 -7.22
N LEU A 371 -12.61 5.96 -5.91
CA LEU A 371 -12.88 4.64 -5.32
C LEU A 371 -14.34 4.21 -5.54
N LEU A 372 -15.29 5.14 -5.35
CA LEU A 372 -16.71 4.86 -5.54
C LEU A 372 -17.03 4.47 -6.98
N ALA A 373 -16.43 5.14 -7.97
CA ALA A 373 -16.56 4.81 -9.39
C ALA A 373 -15.96 3.43 -9.69
N ALA A 374 -14.75 3.14 -9.21
CA ALA A 374 -14.09 1.86 -9.42
C ALA A 374 -14.90 0.68 -8.86
N ARG A 375 -15.66 0.91 -7.77
CA ARG A 375 -16.52 -0.10 -7.14
C ARG A 375 -17.96 -0.13 -7.62
N GLY A 376 -18.38 0.77 -8.50
CA GLY A 376 -19.80 0.87 -8.89
C GLY A 376 -20.70 1.32 -7.72
N LEU A 377 -20.22 2.23 -6.86
CA LEU A 377 -20.94 2.72 -5.68
C LEU A 377 -21.44 4.17 -5.82
N LEU A 378 -21.42 4.73 -7.04
CA LEU A 378 -21.79 6.14 -7.28
C LEU A 378 -23.29 6.42 -7.06
N ASN A 379 -24.14 5.41 -7.15
CA ASN A 379 -25.59 5.54 -6.92
C ASN A 379 -25.98 5.82 -5.47
N GLY A 380 -25.03 5.81 -4.53
CA GLY A 380 -25.32 5.94 -3.09
C GLY A 380 -26.16 4.78 -2.53
N ARG A 381 -26.56 3.82 -3.36
CA ARG A 381 -27.34 2.66 -2.95
C ARG A 381 -26.49 1.77 -2.05
N ARG A 382 -27.07 1.42 -0.91
CA ARG A 382 -26.59 0.33 -0.06
C ARG A 382 -26.70 -0.93 -0.91
N ASN A 383 -25.58 -1.50 -1.36
CA ASN A 383 -25.53 -2.94 -1.56
C ASN A 383 -25.50 -3.58 -0.16
N SER A 384 -26.58 -3.37 0.60
CA SER A 384 -26.86 -4.08 1.83
C SER A 384 -27.17 -5.52 1.44
N GLY A 385 -26.13 -6.32 1.29
CA GLY A 385 -26.25 -7.76 1.04
C GLY A 385 -25.06 -8.39 0.32
N ASP A 386 -24.35 -7.64 -0.54
CA ASP A 386 -23.51 -8.29 -1.57
C ASP A 386 -22.00 -8.08 -1.43
N SER A 387 -21.52 -7.26 -0.48
CA SER A 387 -20.11 -7.34 -0.12
C SER A 387 -19.93 -8.56 0.80
N GLN A 388 -19.05 -9.49 0.42
CA GLN A 388 -18.72 -10.70 1.21
C GLN A 388 -18.34 -10.39 2.68
N PHE A 389 -18.06 -9.12 3.00
CA PHE A 389 -17.68 -8.64 4.33
C PHE A 389 -18.77 -7.84 5.07
N ALA A 390 -19.93 -7.54 4.47
CA ALA A 390 -21.00 -6.75 5.10
C ALA A 390 -21.53 -7.38 6.40
N SER A 391 -21.58 -8.72 6.48
CA SER A 391 -21.97 -9.46 7.68
C SER A 391 -21.03 -9.27 8.88
N ARG A 392 -19.81 -8.72 8.67
CA ARG A 392 -18.77 -8.57 9.70
C ARG A 392 -18.77 -7.21 10.39
N TYR A 393 -19.63 -6.29 9.95
CA TYR A 393 -19.71 -4.92 10.47
C TYR A 393 -20.96 -4.72 11.34
N SER A 394 -20.75 -4.40 12.62
CA SER A 394 -21.86 -3.97 13.50
C SER A 394 -22.39 -2.60 13.05
N SER A 395 -23.71 -2.45 13.02
CA SER A 395 -24.42 -1.23 12.59
C SER A 395 -24.24 -0.03 13.55
N ASP A 396 -23.72 -0.26 14.75
CA ASP A 396 -24.21 0.47 15.94
C ASP A 396 -23.24 1.53 16.50
N SER A 397 -22.75 2.46 15.67
CA SER A 397 -21.98 3.59 16.22
C SER A 397 -22.32 4.87 15.44
N ASP A 398 -23.10 5.73 16.09
CA ASP A 398 -23.23 7.13 15.72
C ASP A 398 -21.90 7.84 16.04
N SER A 399 -21.36 8.54 15.05
CA SER A 399 -20.08 9.27 15.14
C SER A 399 -20.28 10.76 14.91
N ASP A 400 -21.53 11.20 14.85
CA ASP A 400 -21.88 12.58 14.64
C ASP A 400 -21.70 13.32 15.97
N THR A 401 -20.77 14.26 15.96
CA THR A 401 -20.57 15.23 17.04
C THR A 401 -21.67 16.28 16.95
N GLU A 402 -21.88 17.04 18.03
CA GLU A 402 -22.90 18.09 18.02
C GLU A 402 -22.55 19.17 16.99
N GLU A 403 -21.27 19.55 16.90
CA GLU A 403 -20.77 20.52 15.92
C GLU A 403 -21.03 20.06 14.47
N TYR A 404 -20.87 18.75 14.21
CA TYR A 404 -21.16 18.19 12.89
C TYR A 404 -22.66 18.20 12.58
N ARG A 405 -23.53 17.92 13.56
CA ARG A 405 -24.99 17.92 13.34
C ARG A 405 -25.51 19.32 12.99
N GLU A 406 -25.02 20.34 13.68
CA GLU A 406 -25.37 21.74 13.42
C GLU A 406 -24.89 22.20 12.03
N ALA A 407 -23.66 21.81 11.66
CA ALA A 407 -23.07 22.19 10.38
C ALA A 407 -23.53 21.34 9.19
N ARG A 408 -24.15 20.18 9.42
CA ARG A 408 -24.48 19.19 8.38
C ARG A 408 -25.22 19.78 7.18
N ALA A 409 -26.13 20.73 7.44
CA ALA A 409 -26.91 21.39 6.39
C ALA A 409 -26.07 22.34 5.51
N LYS A 410 -24.93 22.81 6.02
CA LYS A 410 -24.04 23.79 5.37
C LYS A 410 -22.79 23.15 4.73
N ILE A 411 -22.60 21.85 4.90
CA ILE A 411 -21.44 21.14 4.35
C ILE A 411 -21.68 20.85 2.87
N ASN A 412 -20.78 21.32 2.01
CA ASN A 412 -20.75 20.91 0.61
C ASN A 412 -20.26 19.46 0.52
N LEU A 413 -21.07 18.56 -0.05
CA LEU A 413 -20.73 17.14 -0.17
C LEU A 413 -19.48 16.89 -1.01
N VAL A 414 -19.23 17.71 -2.04
CA VAL A 414 -18.09 17.58 -2.95
C VAL A 414 -16.79 17.87 -2.20
N THR A 415 -16.73 19.00 -1.50
CA THR A 415 -15.52 19.45 -0.81
C THR A 415 -15.40 18.93 0.62
N GLY A 416 -16.50 18.43 1.20
CA GLY A 416 -16.52 17.87 2.56
C GLY A 416 -16.32 18.91 3.66
N CYS A 417 -16.45 20.21 3.35
CA CYS A 417 -16.31 21.31 4.30
C CYS A 417 -17.48 22.30 4.18
N VAL A 418 -17.64 23.13 5.21
CA VAL A 418 -18.51 24.31 5.17
C VAL A 418 -17.78 25.38 4.36
N GLU A 419 -18.35 25.74 3.21
CA GLU A 419 -17.82 26.82 2.38
C GLU A 419 -18.45 28.15 2.81
N ALA A 420 -17.68 29.24 2.69
CA ALA A 420 -18.25 30.57 2.83
C ALA A 420 -19.27 30.80 1.70
N GLU A 421 -20.40 31.44 2.03
CA GLU A 421 -21.36 31.86 1.02
C GLU A 421 -20.64 32.77 0.00
N GLN A 422 -20.56 32.30 -1.24
CA GLN A 422 -20.01 33.10 -2.33
C GLN A 422 -21.07 34.14 -2.73
N PRO A 423 -20.66 35.38 -3.07
CA PRO A 423 -21.59 36.36 -3.62
C PRO A 423 -22.23 35.78 -4.88
N ASP A 424 -23.51 36.09 -5.10
CA ASP A 424 -24.21 35.59 -6.27
C ASP A 424 -23.54 36.19 -7.53
N PRO A 425 -22.99 35.36 -8.44
CA PRO A 425 -22.34 35.85 -9.66
C PRO A 425 -23.29 36.65 -10.57
N MET A 426 -24.60 36.52 -10.37
CA MET A 426 -25.65 37.24 -11.11
C MET A 426 -26.12 38.50 -10.37
N GLU A 427 -25.54 38.82 -9.20
CA GLU A 427 -25.88 40.01 -8.43
C GLU A 427 -25.44 41.27 -9.17
N GLY A 428 -26.41 42.14 -9.50
CA GLY A 428 -26.18 43.38 -10.24
C GLY A 428 -26.37 43.29 -11.76
N MET A 429 -26.68 42.11 -12.31
CA MET A 429 -27.10 41.96 -13.72
C MET A 429 -28.61 42.19 -13.88
N THR A 430 -28.99 42.85 -14.97
CA THR A 430 -30.39 42.95 -15.41
C THR A 430 -30.88 41.62 -15.95
N GLU A 431 -32.19 41.33 -15.91
CA GLU A 431 -32.72 40.05 -16.40
C GLU A 431 -32.39 39.78 -17.88
N GLU A 432 -32.34 40.82 -18.71
CA GLU A 432 -31.93 40.71 -20.11
C GLU A 432 -30.48 40.24 -20.25
N GLU A 433 -29.56 40.80 -19.46
CA GLU A 433 -28.15 40.36 -19.42
C GLU A 433 -28.01 38.92 -18.90
N LYS A 434 -28.85 38.52 -17.94
CA LYS A 434 -28.86 37.13 -17.45
C LYS A 434 -29.30 36.16 -18.53
N GLU A 435 -30.33 36.50 -19.32
CA GLU A 435 -30.77 35.68 -20.44
C GLU A 435 -29.71 35.60 -21.56
N GLU A 436 -29.05 36.70 -21.89
CA GLU A 436 -27.98 36.71 -22.89
C GLU A 436 -26.80 35.81 -22.47
N GLU A 437 -26.34 35.91 -21.22
CA GLU A 437 -25.25 35.06 -20.72
C GLU A 437 -25.70 33.60 -20.64
N ALA A 438 -26.96 33.31 -20.30
CA ALA A 438 -27.51 31.95 -20.35
C ALA A 438 -27.49 31.37 -21.78
N ARG A 439 -27.95 32.13 -22.80
CA ARG A 439 -27.88 31.71 -24.21
C ARG A 439 -26.43 31.46 -24.65
N ARG A 440 -25.51 32.30 -24.19
CA ARG A 440 -24.07 32.16 -24.46
C ARG A 440 -23.49 30.88 -23.83
N LEU A 441 -23.84 30.56 -22.59
CA LEU A 441 -23.42 29.33 -21.91
C LEU A 441 -23.96 28.08 -22.61
N ILE A 442 -25.24 28.08 -23.00
CA ILE A 442 -25.85 26.97 -23.76
C ILE A 442 -25.13 26.77 -25.09
N SER A 443 -24.89 27.84 -25.85
CA SER A 443 -24.13 27.79 -27.10
C SER A 443 -22.73 27.20 -26.89
N MET A 444 -22.07 27.56 -25.78
CA MET A 444 -20.76 27.03 -25.44
C MET A 444 -20.78 25.54 -25.07
N ILE A 445 -21.76 25.09 -24.29
CA ILE A 445 -21.97 23.67 -23.94
C ILE A 445 -22.25 22.87 -25.21
N ASN A 446 -23.15 23.35 -26.08
CA ASN A 446 -23.49 22.69 -27.34
C ASN A 446 -22.27 22.56 -28.26
N ARG A 447 -21.44 23.61 -28.35
CA ARG A 447 -20.19 23.57 -29.10
C ARG A 447 -19.22 22.52 -28.53
N MET A 448 -19.00 22.52 -27.21
CA MET A 448 -18.13 21.52 -26.56
C MET A 448 -18.66 20.09 -26.73
N SER A 449 -19.98 19.89 -26.73
CA SER A 449 -20.59 18.58 -26.96
C SER A 449 -20.44 18.11 -28.41
N ARG A 450 -20.63 19.01 -29.40
CA ARG A 450 -20.44 18.71 -30.83
C ARG A 450 -18.99 18.39 -31.15
N ASP A 451 -18.05 19.10 -30.53
CA ASP A 451 -16.61 18.86 -30.67
C ASP A 451 -16.13 17.63 -29.88
N GLN A 452 -17.03 16.89 -29.23
CA GLN A 452 -16.75 15.72 -28.37
C GLN A 452 -15.75 16.01 -27.23
N ILE A 453 -15.67 17.27 -26.79
CA ILE A 453 -14.85 17.68 -25.64
C ILE A 453 -15.53 17.25 -24.33
N ILE A 454 -16.86 17.32 -24.28
CA ILE A 454 -17.66 16.86 -23.13
C ILE A 454 -18.64 15.78 -23.58
N GLN A 455 -18.85 14.78 -22.72
CA GLN A 455 -19.84 13.72 -22.92
C GLN A 455 -20.73 13.61 -21.67
N PRO A 456 -22.05 13.79 -21.79
CA PRO A 456 -22.99 13.57 -20.69
C PRO A 456 -22.96 12.11 -20.23
N MET A 457 -22.69 11.91 -18.94
CA MET A 457 -22.63 10.59 -18.30
C MET A 457 -23.71 10.50 -17.22
N GLY A 458 -24.37 9.34 -17.15
CA GLY A 458 -25.33 8.98 -16.14
C GLY A 458 -24.77 7.85 -15.28
N VAL A 459 -25.33 7.68 -14.09
CA VAL A 459 -25.00 6.54 -13.24
C VAL A 459 -26.02 5.43 -13.50
N THR A 460 -25.56 4.26 -13.94
CA THR A 460 -26.40 3.08 -14.20
C THR A 460 -26.97 2.52 -12.92
N ALA A 461 -27.99 1.66 -12.95
CA ALA A 461 -28.51 0.99 -11.75
C ALA A 461 -27.44 0.24 -10.93
N GLU A 462 -26.38 -0.23 -11.60
CA GLU A 462 -25.20 -0.88 -11.03
C GLU A 462 -24.18 0.09 -10.41
N GLY A 463 -24.47 1.39 -10.39
CA GLY A 463 -23.61 2.43 -9.79
C GLY A 463 -22.35 2.75 -10.59
N ARG A 464 -22.29 2.34 -11.87
CA ARG A 464 -21.19 2.65 -12.81
C ARG A 464 -21.57 3.83 -13.70
N LEU A 465 -20.57 4.52 -14.25
CA LEU A 465 -20.78 5.59 -15.22
C LEU A 465 -21.05 5.02 -16.61
N ALA A 466 -22.09 5.50 -17.29
CA ALA A 466 -22.39 5.18 -18.69
C ALA A 466 -22.91 6.44 -19.43
N PRO A 467 -22.71 6.56 -20.75
CA PRO A 467 -23.24 7.68 -21.52
C PRO A 467 -24.75 7.82 -21.42
N LEU A 468 -25.28 9.04 -21.28
CA LEU A 468 -26.72 9.30 -21.15
C LEU A 468 -27.52 9.09 -22.44
N TYR A 469 -26.88 9.20 -23.62
CA TYR A 469 -27.57 9.16 -24.92
C TYR A 469 -28.39 7.90 -25.19
N GLY A 470 -28.01 6.75 -24.62
CA GLY A 470 -28.80 5.52 -24.75
C GLY A 470 -30.17 5.55 -24.04
N ARG A 471 -30.41 6.55 -23.18
CA ARG A 471 -31.63 6.67 -22.36
C ARG A 471 -32.52 7.85 -22.75
N MET A 472 -31.97 8.88 -23.40
CA MET A 472 -32.73 10.06 -23.87
C MET A 472 -33.44 9.84 -25.20
N ARG A 473 -32.96 8.90 -26.04
CA ARG A 473 -33.53 8.66 -27.38
C ARG A 473 -35.01 8.26 -27.36
N GLY A 474 -35.47 7.64 -26.28
CA GLY A 474 -36.89 7.26 -26.14
C GLY A 474 -37.81 8.39 -25.69
N CYS A 475 -37.29 9.56 -25.30
CA CYS A 475 -38.13 10.74 -24.97
C CYS A 475 -38.18 11.73 -26.14
N THR A 476 -37.10 11.84 -26.91
CA THR A 476 -37.08 12.73 -28.09
C THR A 476 -37.92 12.19 -29.25
N GLU A 477 -38.05 10.87 -29.40
CA GLU A 477 -38.90 10.27 -30.44
C GLU A 477 -40.40 10.53 -30.16
N GLU A 478 -40.83 10.61 -28.89
CA GLU A 478 -42.22 10.95 -28.53
C GLU A 478 -42.52 12.46 -28.68
N GLU A 479 -41.56 13.33 -28.35
CA GLU A 479 -41.71 14.79 -28.53
C GLU A 479 -41.64 15.21 -30.01
N GLU A 480 -40.81 14.55 -30.85
CA GLU A 480 -40.77 14.79 -32.30
C GLU A 480 -42.04 14.31 -33.02
N GLU A 481 -42.66 13.21 -32.58
CA GLU A 481 -43.95 12.73 -33.13
C GLU A 481 -45.13 13.66 -32.78
N GLU A 482 -45.17 14.24 -31.56
CA GLU A 482 -46.21 15.21 -31.17
C GLU A 482 -46.09 16.55 -31.92
N GLU A 483 -44.86 17.04 -32.17
CA GLU A 483 -44.65 18.29 -32.95
C GLU A 483 -44.99 18.10 -34.44
N GLU A 484 -44.71 16.93 -35.04
CA GLU A 484 -45.08 16.63 -36.43
C GLU A 484 -46.61 16.51 -36.60
N GLU A 485 -47.34 15.96 -35.62
CA GLU A 485 -48.81 15.91 -35.65
C GLU A 485 -49.44 17.30 -35.54
N GLU A 486 -48.89 18.21 -34.74
CA GLU A 486 -49.38 19.60 -34.64
C GLU A 486 -49.11 20.42 -35.91
N GLU A 487 -47.96 20.24 -36.58
CA GLU A 487 -47.66 20.92 -37.85
C GLU A 487 -48.55 20.42 -39.00
N GLU A 488 -48.87 19.13 -39.05
CA GLU A 488 -49.80 18.58 -40.07
C GLU A 488 -51.24 19.11 -39.87
N GLU A 489 -51.72 19.28 -38.63
CA GLU A 489 -53.03 19.87 -38.35
C GLU A 489 -53.10 21.36 -38.75
N GLU A 490 -52.03 22.14 -38.54
CA GLU A 490 -51.98 23.55 -38.95
C GLU A 490 -51.96 23.72 -40.48
N GLU A 491 -51.25 22.85 -41.21
CA GLU A 491 -51.24 22.88 -42.68
C GLU A 491 -52.60 22.51 -43.30
N GLU A 492 -53.32 21.54 -42.72
CA GLU A 492 -54.67 21.17 -43.16
C GLU A 492 -55.68 22.33 -42.93
N GLU A 493 -55.58 23.04 -41.80
CA GLU A 493 -56.43 24.22 -41.54
C GLU A 493 -56.13 25.38 -42.52
N GLU A 494 -54.86 25.61 -42.86
CA GLU A 494 -54.50 26.65 -43.85
C GLU A 494 -55.02 26.31 -45.26
N GLU A 495 -54.95 25.03 -45.69
CA GLU A 495 -55.50 24.61 -46.98
C GLU A 495 -57.03 24.78 -47.03
N GLU A 496 -57.75 24.41 -45.97
CA GLU A 496 -59.21 24.61 -45.91
C GLU A 496 -59.59 26.10 -46.00
N ILE A 497 -58.84 26.97 -45.33
CA ILE A 497 -59.05 28.43 -45.37
C ILE A 497 -58.77 28.98 -46.78
N LEU A 498 -57.74 28.49 -47.46
CA LEU A 498 -57.41 28.90 -48.82
C LEU A 498 -58.47 28.45 -49.83
N ASP A 499 -59.02 27.25 -49.69
CA ASP A 499 -60.08 26.73 -50.54
C ASP A 499 -61.41 27.47 -50.32
N LEU A 500 -61.79 27.75 -49.07
CA LEU A 500 -62.95 28.61 -48.76
C LEU A 500 -62.81 30.00 -49.38
N ASN A 501 -61.62 30.59 -49.31
CA ASN A 501 -61.34 31.89 -49.93
C ASN A 501 -61.37 31.84 -51.46
N ALA A 502 -60.94 30.74 -52.08
CA ALA A 502 -61.00 30.54 -53.52
C ALA A 502 -62.45 30.38 -54.02
N ILE A 503 -63.29 29.68 -53.27
CA ILE A 503 -64.73 29.54 -53.54
C ILE A 503 -65.41 30.92 -53.46
N MET A 504 -65.17 31.70 -52.40
CA MET A 504 -65.72 33.05 -52.27
C MET A 504 -65.27 34.01 -53.38
N ARG A 505 -64.06 33.84 -53.93
CA ARG A 505 -63.56 34.65 -55.06
C ARG A 505 -64.23 34.29 -56.38
N LYS A 506 -64.57 33.02 -56.61
CA LYS A 506 -65.31 32.58 -57.81
C LYS A 506 -66.76 33.07 -57.82
N ASP A 507 -67.41 33.12 -56.65
CA ASP A 507 -68.78 33.65 -56.53
C ASP A 507 -68.84 35.18 -56.74
N LYS A 508 -67.79 35.91 -56.39
CA LYS A 508 -67.68 37.36 -56.66
C LYS A 508 -67.43 37.74 -58.12
N GLN A 509 -66.90 36.83 -58.93
CA GLN A 509 -66.66 37.08 -60.36
C GLN A 509 -67.85 36.69 -61.26
N SER A 510 -68.86 36.03 -60.69
CA SER A 510 -70.01 35.50 -61.44
C SER A 510 -71.30 36.32 -61.25
N ASN A 511 -71.22 37.54 -60.68
CA ASN A 511 -72.37 38.39 -60.39
C ASN A 511 -72.22 39.82 -60.93
#